data_AF-A0A931SJ95-F1
#
_entry.id   AF-A0A931SJ95-F1
#
_cell.length_a   1.000
_cell.length_b   1.000
_cell.length_c   1.000
_cell.angle_alpha   90.00
_cell.angle_beta   90.00
_cell.angle_gamma   90.00
#
_symmetry.space_group_name_H-M   'P 1'
#
loop_
_entity.id
_entity.type
_entity.pdbx_description
1 polymer ?
#
loop_
_entity_poly.entity_id
_entity_poly.type
_entity_poly.pdbx_seq_one_letter_code
_entity_poly.pdbx_strand_id
1 'polypeptide(L)'
;MVNTLSPEQRSNLDTLQIANLPMINRNITSIIEYSGSGLTKGEALVAGAGGVRYRMNGLGGSSMSASADGGSASGFGASMALGGYGGFTKIDVMSADAVGEVQVVKGVIPAEYSGLSGHLSLITKSGTNDWHGSLFHRYEGSALSARQPILRTKPNSVWNQFGGSLGGPVARDQAFFFFAYEAYRQRTTTALVNDVPTPYFRNLIRQSMPFPETDIWLKYYTLPNQPHVDTALVARWVGPGISNQDDDHVDAKADYLVGGGNLSVTFAGGHPSQLQAAQMPLNPRIFSSTMLRGTTAYVIGRGRWTSSSGA
;
A
#
# COMPACT_ATOMS: atom_id res chain seq x y z
N MET A 1 -1.44 -6.73 31.98
CA MET A 1 -1.75 -7.93 32.80
C MET A 1 -1.65 -9.14 31.89
N VAL A 2 -0.86 -10.16 32.27
CA VAL A 2 -0.73 -11.41 31.50
C VAL A 2 -1.93 -12.29 31.85
N ASN A 3 -2.72 -12.68 30.85
CA ASN A 3 -3.84 -13.59 31.02
C ASN A 3 -3.29 -15.01 31.24
N THR A 4 -3.49 -15.58 32.43
CA THR A 4 -2.98 -16.92 32.81
C THR A 4 -3.95 -18.06 32.49
N LEU A 5 -5.11 -17.76 31.90
CA LEU A 5 -6.16 -18.75 31.59
C LEU A 5 -6.16 -19.19 30.11
N SER A 6 -5.45 -18.47 29.24
CA SER A 6 -5.32 -18.83 27.81
C SER A 6 -3.85 -18.81 27.39
N PRO A 7 -3.38 -19.81 26.61
CA PRO A 7 -2.05 -19.81 26.00
C PRO A 7 -1.93 -18.80 24.84
N GLU A 8 -3.00 -18.05 24.53
CA GLU A 8 -3.00 -16.98 23.53
C GLU A 8 -2.07 -15.82 23.90
N GLN A 9 -1.24 -15.41 22.95
CA GLN A 9 -0.46 -14.17 23.08
C GLN A 9 -1.06 -13.10 22.17
N ARG A 10 -1.54 -12.02 22.79
CA ARG A 10 -2.14 -10.87 22.10
C ARG A 10 -1.27 -9.63 22.26
N SER A 11 -1.01 -8.94 21.16
CA SER A 11 -0.34 -7.64 21.14
C SER A 11 -1.28 -6.63 20.50
N ASN A 12 -1.60 -5.55 21.23
CA ASN A 12 -2.46 -4.49 20.76
C ASN A 12 -1.63 -3.22 20.55
N LEU A 13 -1.92 -2.51 19.47
CA LEU A 13 -1.41 -1.18 19.18
C LEU A 13 -2.60 -0.24 19.06
N ASP A 14 -2.64 0.74 19.95
CA ASP A 14 -3.70 1.75 20.00
C ASP A 14 -3.32 2.99 19.17
N THR A 15 -4.31 3.79 18.81
CA THR A 15 -4.23 5.07 18.09
C THR A 15 -3.05 5.95 18.49
N LEU A 16 -2.84 6.15 19.80
CA LEU A 16 -1.76 6.99 20.33
C LEU A 16 -0.36 6.42 20.01
N GLN A 17 -0.21 5.10 20.01
CA GLN A 17 1.04 4.46 19.64
C GLN A 17 1.26 4.53 18.13
N ILE A 18 0.20 4.34 17.33
CA ILE A 18 0.26 4.44 15.87
C ILE A 18 0.66 5.86 15.42
N ALA A 19 0.10 6.88 16.07
CA ALA A 19 0.37 8.28 15.71
C ALA A 19 1.77 8.78 16.11
N ASN A 20 2.30 8.29 17.24
CA ASN A 20 3.58 8.79 17.78
C ASN A 20 4.80 8.02 17.28
N LEU A 21 4.61 6.84 16.69
CA LEU A 21 5.72 6.07 16.15
C LEU A 21 6.11 6.58 14.75
N PRO A 22 7.41 6.67 14.45
CA PRO A 22 7.86 7.07 13.12
C PRO A 22 7.44 6.02 12.10
N MET A 23 6.57 6.42 11.18
CA MET A 23 6.08 5.57 10.09
C MET A 23 6.74 5.98 8.78
N ILE A 24 7.34 5.01 8.09
CA ILE A 24 7.74 5.20 6.70
C ILE A 24 6.46 5.24 5.86
N ASN A 25 6.27 6.33 5.10
CA ASN A 25 5.10 6.56 4.24
C ASN A 25 3.74 6.46 4.96
N ARG A 26 3.67 6.72 6.28
CA ARG A 26 2.44 6.56 7.08
C ARG A 26 1.79 5.18 6.91
N ASN A 27 2.61 4.16 6.64
CA ASN A 27 2.15 2.80 6.41
C ASN A 27 2.20 1.98 7.72
N ILE A 28 1.04 1.60 8.25
CA ILE A 28 0.91 0.90 9.55
C ILE A 28 1.60 -0.46 9.58
N THR A 29 1.78 -1.08 8.42
CA THR A 29 2.51 -2.33 8.29
C THR A 29 3.95 -2.24 8.78
N SER A 30 4.56 -1.05 8.77
CA SER A 30 5.92 -0.82 9.28
C SER A 30 5.98 -0.88 10.81
N ILE A 31 4.96 -0.37 11.51
CA ILE A 31 4.92 -0.41 12.98
C ILE A 31 4.72 -1.85 13.47
N ILE A 32 3.83 -2.60 12.82
CA ILE A 32 3.49 -3.97 13.24
C ILE A 32 4.73 -4.89 13.18
N GLU A 33 5.65 -4.63 12.26
CA GLU A 33 6.93 -5.34 12.15
C GLU A 33 7.87 -5.04 13.34
N TYR A 34 7.92 -3.79 13.80
CA TYR A 34 8.83 -3.36 14.88
C TYR A 34 8.24 -3.47 16.29
N SER A 35 6.95 -3.76 16.45
CA SER A 35 6.25 -3.77 17.75
C SER A 35 6.56 -4.98 18.65
N GLY A 36 7.60 -5.77 18.37
CA GLY A 36 7.90 -6.99 19.12
C GLY A 36 6.86 -8.11 18.90
N SER A 37 6.00 -7.95 17.90
CA SER A 37 5.00 -8.94 17.53
C SER A 37 5.61 -10.19 16.87
N GLY A 38 6.91 -10.21 16.54
CA GLY A 38 7.53 -11.33 15.81
C GLY A 38 6.94 -11.55 14.41
N LEU A 39 6.10 -10.61 13.98
CA LEU A 39 5.50 -10.53 12.67
C LEU A 39 6.53 -9.88 11.75
N THR A 40 6.91 -10.58 10.71
CA THR A 40 7.89 -10.10 9.73
C THR A 40 7.19 -9.86 8.42
N LYS A 41 7.63 -8.81 7.73
CA LYS A 41 7.18 -8.57 6.36
C LYS A 41 7.69 -9.69 5.47
N GLY A 42 6.76 -10.40 4.85
CA GLY A 42 7.10 -11.42 3.86
C GLY A 42 7.43 -10.81 2.50
N GLU A 43 7.91 -11.66 1.59
CA GLU A 43 8.28 -11.22 0.25
C GLU A 43 7.03 -10.98 -0.58
N ALA A 44 7.04 -9.88 -1.33
CA ALA A 44 6.12 -9.68 -2.44
C ALA A 44 6.31 -10.86 -3.42
N LEU A 45 5.21 -11.49 -3.84
CA LEU A 45 5.25 -12.60 -4.80
C LEU A 45 5.89 -12.19 -6.14
N VAL A 46 5.91 -10.89 -6.43
CA VAL A 46 6.45 -10.27 -7.63
C VAL A 46 7.16 -8.97 -7.24
N ALA A 47 8.36 -8.73 -7.78
CA ALA A 47 9.08 -7.48 -7.59
C ALA A 47 8.22 -6.29 -7.99
N GLY A 48 8.06 -5.32 -7.08
CA GLY A 48 7.19 -4.14 -7.27
C GLY A 48 5.84 -4.27 -6.60
N ALA A 49 5.27 -5.47 -6.44
CA ALA A 49 3.95 -5.64 -5.84
C ALA A 49 3.88 -5.04 -4.43
N GLY A 50 2.97 -4.07 -4.27
CA GLY A 50 2.57 -3.61 -2.96
C GLY A 50 1.69 -4.68 -2.33
N GLY A 51 1.96 -4.97 -1.07
CA GLY A 51 1.30 -6.03 -0.34
C GLY A 51 2.23 -7.07 0.23
N VAL A 52 2.21 -7.10 1.54
CA VAL A 52 3.13 -7.89 2.32
C VAL A 52 2.34 -9.02 2.95
N ARG A 53 2.58 -10.26 2.50
CA ARG A 53 2.18 -11.41 3.29
C ARG A 53 2.97 -11.38 4.58
N TYR A 54 2.34 -11.45 5.73
CA TYR A 54 3.10 -11.51 6.97
C TYR A 54 3.49 -12.91 7.32
N ARG A 55 4.70 -13.05 7.84
CA ARG A 55 5.22 -14.31 8.37
C ARG A 55 5.33 -14.20 9.88
N MET A 56 4.98 -15.28 10.56
CA MET A 56 5.08 -15.38 12.01
C MET A 56 5.53 -16.80 12.37
N ASN A 57 6.34 -16.94 13.41
CA ASN A 57 6.78 -18.23 13.95
C ASN A 57 7.46 -19.16 12.90
N GLY A 58 8.17 -18.58 11.93
CA GLY A 58 8.86 -19.33 10.87
C GLY A 58 7.94 -19.91 9.79
N LEU A 59 6.63 -19.69 9.87
CA LEU A 59 5.66 -20.17 8.88
C LEU A 59 5.46 -19.15 7.75
N GLY A 60 5.27 -19.64 6.52
CA GLY A 60 5.13 -18.80 5.32
C GLY A 60 3.85 -17.97 5.35
N GLY A 61 3.80 -16.83 4.66
CA GLY A 61 2.74 -15.85 4.90
C GLY A 61 1.33 -16.19 4.41
N SER A 62 1.14 -17.35 3.78
CA SER A 62 -0.20 -17.95 3.57
C SER A 62 -0.76 -18.62 4.83
N SER A 63 0.06 -18.80 5.87
CA SER A 63 -0.33 -19.41 7.14
C SER A 63 -0.96 -18.41 8.12
N MET A 64 -0.85 -17.11 7.84
CA MET A 64 -1.52 -16.07 8.59
C MET A 64 -2.87 -15.75 7.96
N SER A 65 -3.81 -15.34 8.78
CA SER A 65 -5.03 -14.68 8.32
C SER A 65 -5.08 -13.24 8.82
N ALA A 66 -5.89 -12.42 8.16
CA ALA A 66 -6.17 -11.07 8.62
C ALA A 66 -7.67 -10.77 8.51
N SER A 67 -8.16 -9.90 9.36
CA SER A 67 -9.51 -9.31 9.29
C SER A 67 -9.44 -7.79 9.44
N ALA A 68 -10.43 -7.12 8.87
CA ALA A 68 -10.70 -5.70 9.07
C ALA A 68 -12.19 -5.54 9.38
N ASP A 69 -12.49 -4.91 10.52
CA ASP A 69 -13.85 -4.76 11.07
C ASP A 69 -14.66 -6.08 11.09
N GLY A 70 -13.99 -7.18 11.46
CA GLY A 70 -14.59 -8.51 11.53
C GLY A 70 -14.81 -9.21 10.18
N GLY A 71 -14.66 -8.50 9.05
CA GLY A 71 -14.68 -9.11 7.73
C GLY A 71 -13.29 -9.60 7.29
N SER A 72 -13.23 -10.67 6.51
CA SER A 72 -11.97 -11.25 6.02
C SER A 72 -11.14 -10.23 5.23
N ALA A 73 -9.88 -10.12 5.62
CA ALA A 73 -8.83 -9.31 5.02
C ALA A 73 -7.66 -10.21 4.58
N SER A 74 -7.93 -11.47 4.22
CA SER A 74 -6.93 -12.43 3.75
C SER A 74 -7.20 -12.76 2.28
N GLY A 75 -6.68 -11.97 1.34
CA GLY A 75 -6.88 -12.20 -0.09
C GLY A 75 -5.74 -11.67 -0.97
N PHE A 76 -5.53 -12.31 -2.13
CA PHE A 76 -4.68 -11.80 -3.22
C PHE A 76 -5.55 -11.10 -4.24
N GLY A 77 -5.22 -9.85 -4.55
CA GLY A 77 -5.89 -9.08 -5.61
C GLY A 77 -7.30 -8.67 -5.21
N ALA A 78 -7.44 -7.44 -4.69
CA ALA A 78 -8.68 -6.81 -4.22
C ALA A 78 -9.07 -7.07 -2.74
N SER A 79 -8.09 -7.15 -1.84
CA SER A 79 -8.36 -7.29 -0.40
C SER A 79 -7.98 -6.01 0.34
N MET A 80 -8.88 -5.48 1.19
CA MET A 80 -8.42 -4.60 2.26
C MET A 80 -7.73 -5.54 3.21
N ALA A 81 -6.43 -5.58 3.12
CA ALA A 81 -5.60 -6.56 3.77
C ALA A 81 -4.22 -5.96 3.80
N LEU A 82 -3.43 -6.41 4.74
CA LEU A 82 -2.02 -6.03 4.76
C LEU A 82 -1.24 -6.65 3.56
N GLY A 83 -1.95 -7.42 2.72
CA GLY A 83 -1.66 -7.65 1.31
C GLY A 83 -2.32 -6.62 0.41
N GLY A 84 -1.53 -5.62 0.03
CA GLY A 84 -1.83 -4.57 -0.95
C GLY A 84 -2.13 -5.01 -2.39
N TYR A 85 -2.18 -3.97 -3.21
CA TYR A 85 -2.65 -3.97 -4.58
C TYR A 85 -1.57 -4.47 -5.55
N GLY A 86 -2.00 -5.04 -6.67
CA GLY A 86 -1.09 -5.50 -7.72
C GLY A 86 -0.01 -4.46 -8.06
N GLY A 87 1.24 -4.87 -7.93
CA GLY A 87 2.41 -4.26 -8.58
C GLY A 87 2.90 -2.88 -8.13
N PHE A 88 2.03 -1.97 -7.66
CA PHE A 88 2.34 -0.53 -7.80
C PHE A 88 1.75 0.40 -6.72
N THR A 89 1.17 -0.13 -5.62
CA THR A 89 0.67 0.70 -4.53
C THR A 89 1.78 1.14 -3.57
N LYS A 90 1.63 2.34 -3.01
CA LYS A 90 2.49 2.86 -1.93
C LYS A 90 1.74 2.98 -0.61
N ILE A 91 0.42 3.08 -0.68
CA ILE A 91 -0.50 2.99 0.45
C ILE A 91 -1.00 1.53 0.47
N ASP A 92 -0.25 0.65 1.14
CA ASP A 92 -0.54 -0.80 1.12
C ASP A 92 -1.85 -1.19 1.83
N VAL A 93 -2.38 -0.30 2.66
CA VAL A 93 -3.43 -0.54 3.64
C VAL A 93 -4.23 0.74 3.88
N MET A 94 -5.40 0.58 4.50
CA MET A 94 -6.19 1.63 5.14
C MET A 94 -5.34 2.77 5.71
N SER A 95 -5.80 4.01 5.54
CA SER A 95 -5.09 5.18 6.03
C SER A 95 -4.74 5.03 7.51
N ALA A 96 -3.52 5.41 7.90
CA ALA A 96 -3.13 5.39 9.31
C ALA A 96 -4.04 6.27 10.19
N ASP A 97 -4.66 7.32 9.60
CA ASP A 97 -5.63 8.14 10.32
C ASP A 97 -6.98 7.43 10.50
N ALA A 98 -7.30 6.43 9.67
CA ALA A 98 -8.52 5.63 9.77
C ALA A 98 -8.42 4.47 10.76
N VAL A 99 -7.20 4.03 11.09
CA VAL A 99 -7.00 2.90 12.02
C VAL A 99 -7.22 3.34 13.46
N GLY A 100 -8.14 2.67 14.14
CA GLY A 100 -8.37 2.79 15.58
C GLY A 100 -7.44 1.86 16.35
N GLU A 101 -7.52 0.57 16.08
CA GLU A 101 -6.74 -0.44 16.80
C GLU A 101 -6.18 -1.49 15.84
N VAL A 102 -4.98 -1.97 16.15
CA VAL A 102 -4.40 -3.16 15.54
C VAL A 102 -4.16 -4.21 16.60
N GLN A 103 -4.72 -5.40 16.38
CA GLN A 103 -4.54 -6.55 17.25
C GLN A 103 -3.81 -7.66 16.50
N VAL A 104 -2.73 -8.15 17.08
CA VAL A 104 -1.98 -9.33 16.62
C VAL A 104 -2.22 -10.48 17.61
N VAL A 105 -2.78 -11.58 17.13
CA VAL A 105 -2.95 -12.83 17.90
C VAL A 105 -1.93 -13.85 17.42
N LYS A 106 -1.16 -14.41 18.36
CA LYS A 106 -0.09 -15.39 18.10
C LYS A 106 -0.28 -16.66 18.93
N GLY A 107 0.33 -17.75 18.44
CA GLY A 107 0.41 -19.02 19.17
C GLY A 107 -0.80 -19.90 18.89
N VAL A 108 -1.51 -20.32 19.95
CA VAL A 108 -2.75 -21.08 19.82
C VAL A 108 -3.86 -20.12 19.44
N ILE A 109 -4.27 -20.15 18.18
CA ILE A 109 -5.31 -19.27 17.66
C ILE A 109 -6.67 -19.93 17.96
N PRO A 110 -7.63 -19.21 18.58
CA PRO A 110 -8.95 -19.78 18.82
C PRO A 110 -9.67 -20.05 17.49
N ALA A 111 -10.55 -21.06 17.48
CA ALA A 111 -11.19 -21.60 16.27
C ALA A 111 -12.07 -20.58 15.50
N GLU A 112 -12.38 -19.44 16.13
CA GLU A 112 -13.08 -18.32 15.51
C GLU A 112 -12.24 -17.60 14.45
N TYR A 113 -10.91 -17.69 14.52
CA TYR A 113 -10.02 -17.16 13.49
C TYR A 113 -9.49 -18.28 12.61
N SER A 114 -9.35 -17.98 11.32
CA SER A 114 -8.63 -18.83 10.38
C SER A 114 -7.12 -18.63 10.55
N GLY A 115 -6.28 -19.55 10.07
CA GLY A 115 -4.82 -19.40 10.08
C GLY A 115 -4.13 -20.38 11.03
N LEU A 116 -2.85 -20.65 10.72
CA LEU A 116 -2.00 -21.62 11.42
C LEU A 116 -0.92 -20.93 12.27
N SER A 117 -0.44 -19.75 11.85
CA SER A 117 0.70 -19.08 12.50
C SER A 117 0.32 -17.85 13.33
N GLY A 118 -0.74 -17.14 12.94
CA GLY A 118 -1.32 -16.03 13.68
C GLY A 118 -2.52 -15.41 12.94
N HIS A 119 -3.22 -14.51 13.64
CA HIS A 119 -4.29 -13.68 13.10
C HIS A 119 -3.99 -12.20 13.33
N LEU A 120 -4.18 -11.35 12.32
CA LEU A 120 -4.19 -9.90 12.49
C LEU A 120 -5.61 -9.34 12.36
N SER A 121 -6.07 -8.58 13.34
CA SER A 121 -7.32 -7.83 13.27
C SER A 121 -7.04 -6.33 13.24
N LEU A 122 -7.68 -5.63 12.31
CA LEU A 122 -7.68 -4.17 12.20
C LEU A 122 -9.08 -3.65 12.50
N ILE A 123 -9.15 -2.60 13.32
CA ILE A 123 -10.41 -1.93 13.67
C ILE A 123 -10.34 -0.48 13.18
N THR A 124 -11.34 -0.06 12.41
CA THR A 124 -11.50 1.34 11.98
C THR A 124 -11.99 2.22 13.10
N LYS A 125 -11.54 3.48 13.09
CA LYS A 125 -12.14 4.53 13.92
C LYS A 125 -13.63 4.69 13.61
N SER A 126 -14.38 5.05 14.64
CA SER A 126 -15.81 5.35 14.57
C SER A 126 -16.04 6.83 14.89
N GLY A 127 -17.17 7.37 14.44
CA GLY A 127 -17.60 8.71 14.83
C GLY A 127 -17.99 8.76 16.31
N THR A 128 -18.04 9.97 16.86
CA THR A 128 -18.46 10.21 18.25
C THR A 128 -19.52 11.31 18.28
N ASN A 129 -20.02 11.68 19.46
CA ASN A 129 -20.92 12.82 19.62
C ASN A 129 -20.25 14.17 19.35
N ASP A 130 -18.93 14.19 19.28
CA ASP A 130 -18.14 15.39 19.06
C ASP A 130 -17.47 15.33 17.69
N TRP A 131 -17.47 16.48 17.02
CA TRP A 131 -16.79 16.62 15.75
C TRP A 131 -15.28 16.60 15.98
N HIS A 132 -14.60 15.73 15.25
CA HIS A 132 -13.14 15.61 15.28
C HIS A 132 -12.62 15.32 13.88
N GLY A 133 -11.42 15.77 13.60
CA GLY A 133 -10.80 15.55 12.31
C GLY A 133 -9.32 15.87 12.30
N SER A 134 -8.66 15.44 11.24
CA SER A 134 -7.24 15.67 10.99
C SER A 134 -7.05 16.13 9.55
N LEU A 135 -5.99 16.91 9.33
CA LEU A 135 -5.46 17.19 8.00
C LEU A 135 -3.94 17.12 8.08
N PHE A 136 -3.34 16.50 7.09
CA PHE A 136 -1.89 16.44 7.00
C PHE A 136 -1.40 16.58 5.56
N HIS A 137 -0.16 17.01 5.43
CA HIS A 137 0.59 17.00 4.19
C HIS A 137 2.06 16.71 4.49
N ARG A 138 2.64 15.79 3.74
CA ARG A 138 4.05 15.43 3.78
C ARG A 138 4.63 15.62 2.39
N TYR A 139 5.68 16.44 2.33
CA TYR A 139 6.48 16.63 1.15
C TYR A 139 7.86 15.99 1.36
N GLU A 140 8.33 15.27 0.36
CA GLU A 140 9.72 14.86 0.24
C GLU A 140 10.14 15.09 -1.20
N GLY A 141 11.29 15.71 -1.43
CA GLY A 141 11.69 15.92 -2.80
C GLY A 141 13.04 16.55 -2.96
N SER A 142 13.47 16.55 -4.21
CA SER A 142 14.73 17.13 -4.67
C SER A 142 14.89 18.61 -4.30
N ALA A 143 13.86 19.34 -3.87
CA ALA A 143 14.04 20.68 -3.33
C ALA A 143 14.68 20.67 -1.92
N LEU A 144 14.29 19.72 -1.06
CA LEU A 144 14.70 19.66 0.35
C LEU A 144 15.72 18.55 0.66
N SER A 145 15.84 17.53 -0.19
CA SER A 145 16.75 16.41 0.02
C SER A 145 18.20 16.76 -0.37
N ALA A 146 19.22 16.16 0.26
CA ALA A 146 20.60 16.26 -0.22
C ALA A 146 20.84 15.38 -1.47
N ARG A 147 21.86 15.69 -2.28
CA ARG A 147 22.32 14.79 -3.36
C ARG A 147 23.08 13.62 -2.73
N GLN A 148 22.77 12.39 -3.14
CA GLN A 148 23.56 11.22 -2.74
C GLN A 148 25.01 11.36 -3.25
N PRO A 149 26.05 11.11 -2.42
CA PRO A 149 27.45 11.36 -2.79
C PRO A 149 27.89 10.66 -4.09
N ILE A 150 27.34 9.47 -4.35
CA ILE A 150 27.66 8.61 -5.49
C ILE A 150 27.02 9.05 -6.83
N LEU A 151 26.03 9.94 -6.80
CA LEU A 151 25.34 10.40 -8.02
C LEU A 151 26.00 11.66 -8.58
N ARG A 152 26.30 11.68 -9.87
CA ARG A 152 26.89 12.87 -10.54
C ARG A 152 25.95 14.09 -10.54
N THR A 153 24.65 13.84 -10.61
CA THR A 153 23.59 14.86 -10.60
C THR A 153 22.50 14.47 -9.61
N LYS A 154 21.77 15.45 -9.10
CA LYS A 154 20.63 15.21 -8.20
C LYS A 154 19.42 14.79 -9.03
N PRO A 155 18.88 13.57 -8.86
CA PRO A 155 17.71 13.14 -9.60
C PRO A 155 16.50 13.98 -9.18
N ASN A 156 15.67 14.37 -10.15
CA ASN A 156 14.42 15.02 -9.84
C ASN A 156 13.39 13.97 -9.41
N SER A 157 13.12 13.94 -8.10
CA SER A 157 12.09 13.12 -7.48
C SER A 157 11.31 14.01 -6.53
N VAL A 158 10.00 14.03 -6.71
CA VAL A 158 9.06 14.76 -5.85
C VAL A 158 8.01 13.76 -5.37
N TRP A 159 7.78 13.79 -4.08
CA TRP A 159 6.85 12.93 -3.39
C TRP A 159 5.95 13.76 -2.47
N ASN A 160 4.65 13.63 -2.64
CA ASN A 160 3.63 14.26 -1.82
C ASN A 160 2.68 13.20 -1.29
N GLN A 161 2.38 13.29 0.00
CA GLN A 161 1.36 12.49 0.65
C GLN A 161 0.48 13.43 1.46
N PHE A 162 -0.81 13.47 1.18
CA PHE A 162 -1.77 14.32 1.89
C PHE A 162 -3.01 13.52 2.20
N GLY A 163 -3.72 13.96 3.22
CA GLY A 163 -4.94 13.31 3.63
C GLY A 163 -5.51 13.97 4.85
N GLY A 164 -6.62 13.40 5.29
CA GLY A 164 -7.30 13.85 6.47
C GLY A 164 -8.43 12.91 6.85
N SER A 165 -8.98 13.17 8.02
CA SER A 165 -10.14 12.44 8.54
C SER A 165 -11.16 13.39 9.12
N LEU A 166 -12.41 12.94 9.16
CA LEU A 166 -13.53 13.64 9.77
C LEU A 166 -14.48 12.60 10.37
N GLY A 167 -14.80 12.76 11.65
CA GLY A 167 -15.76 11.94 12.36
C GLY A 167 -16.69 12.78 13.22
N GLY A 168 -17.91 12.28 13.43
CA GLY A 168 -18.90 12.99 14.23
C GLY A 168 -20.27 12.32 14.20
N PRO A 169 -21.28 12.95 14.81
CA PRO A 169 -22.63 12.42 14.86
C PRO A 169 -23.43 12.82 13.61
N VAL A 170 -24.14 11.87 13.02
CA VAL A 170 -25.28 12.13 12.12
C VAL A 170 -26.51 12.46 12.95
N ALA A 171 -26.75 11.66 14.00
CA ALA A 171 -27.75 11.89 15.04
C ALA A 171 -27.07 11.61 16.38
N ARG A 172 -27.03 12.61 17.27
CA ARG A 172 -26.37 12.46 18.59
C ARG A 172 -26.94 11.25 19.32
N ASP A 173 -26.06 10.50 19.98
CA ASP A 173 -26.35 9.30 20.76
C ASP A 173 -26.98 8.13 19.98
N GLN A 174 -27.06 8.22 18.64
CA GLN A 174 -27.77 7.23 17.84
C GLN A 174 -27.06 6.84 16.55
N ALA A 175 -26.53 7.81 15.79
CA ALA A 175 -25.92 7.57 14.49
C ALA A 175 -24.62 8.37 14.35
N PHE A 176 -23.55 7.70 13.96
CA PHE A 176 -22.22 8.25 13.85
C PHE A 176 -21.61 7.95 12.49
N PHE A 177 -20.72 8.81 12.03
CA PHE A 177 -19.95 8.57 10.83
C PHE A 177 -18.48 8.89 11.05
N PHE A 178 -17.64 8.22 10.28
CA PHE A 178 -16.22 8.48 10.17
C PHE A 178 -15.82 8.39 8.70
N PHE A 179 -14.97 9.28 8.25
CA PHE A 179 -14.44 9.33 6.90
C PHE A 179 -12.96 9.69 6.95
N ALA A 180 -12.16 9.00 6.13
CA ALA A 180 -10.76 9.32 5.93
C ALA A 180 -10.42 9.20 4.44
N TYR A 181 -9.56 10.11 3.99
CA TYR A 181 -9.02 10.11 2.65
C TYR A 181 -7.52 10.34 2.70
N GLU A 182 -6.80 9.56 1.92
CA GLU A 182 -5.36 9.67 1.80
C GLU A 182 -4.94 9.52 0.33
N ALA A 183 -4.02 10.39 -0.08
CA ALA A 183 -3.51 10.43 -1.43
C ALA A 183 -1.98 10.48 -1.43
N TYR A 184 -1.42 9.78 -2.39
CA TYR A 184 0.00 9.70 -2.66
C TYR A 184 0.25 10.12 -4.10
N ARG A 185 1.21 11.01 -4.32
CA ARG A 185 1.63 11.49 -5.64
C ARG A 185 3.14 11.48 -5.69
N GLN A 186 3.73 10.66 -6.56
CA GLN A 186 5.16 10.62 -6.81
C GLN A 186 5.47 10.92 -8.27
N ARG A 187 6.46 11.77 -8.49
CA ARG A 187 7.00 12.13 -9.81
C ARG A 187 8.51 11.94 -9.75
N THR A 188 9.01 10.92 -10.43
CA THR A 188 10.42 10.54 -10.39
C THR A 188 10.98 10.43 -11.79
N THR A 189 12.21 10.93 -11.97
CA THR A 189 13.02 10.58 -13.13
C THR A 189 13.79 9.30 -12.83
N THR A 190 13.61 8.28 -13.65
CA THR A 190 14.34 7.01 -13.58
C THR A 190 15.32 6.89 -14.76
N ALA A 191 16.38 6.12 -14.59
CA ALA A 191 17.25 5.76 -15.71
C ALA A 191 16.65 4.54 -16.42
N LEU A 192 16.30 4.70 -17.70
CA LEU A 192 15.93 3.57 -18.55
C LEU A 192 17.23 2.94 -19.06
N VAL A 193 17.44 1.66 -18.76
CA VAL A 193 18.61 0.90 -19.20
C VAL A 193 18.13 -0.25 -20.07
N ASN A 194 18.45 -0.19 -21.37
CA ASN A 194 17.90 -1.09 -22.36
C ASN A 194 18.99 -1.59 -23.31
N ASP A 195 18.80 -2.79 -23.86
CA ASP A 195 19.63 -3.29 -24.95
C ASP A 195 18.92 -3.02 -26.28
N VAL A 196 19.61 -2.32 -27.18
CA VAL A 196 19.08 -1.88 -28.47
C VAL A 196 19.94 -2.39 -29.62
N PRO A 197 19.38 -2.61 -30.83
CA PRO A 197 20.13 -3.07 -31.99
C PRO A 197 21.25 -2.10 -32.38
N THR A 198 22.49 -2.60 -32.45
CA THR A 198 23.65 -1.85 -32.95
C THR A 198 23.54 -1.55 -34.44
N PRO A 199 24.31 -0.59 -34.98
CA PRO A 199 24.38 -0.38 -36.42
C PRO A 199 24.73 -1.66 -37.20
N TYR A 200 25.64 -2.48 -36.67
CA TYR A 200 26.01 -3.77 -37.26
C TYR A 200 24.82 -4.71 -37.37
N PHE A 201 24.05 -4.89 -36.29
CA PHE A 201 22.88 -5.78 -36.31
C PHE A 201 21.76 -5.26 -37.20
N ARG A 202 21.52 -3.95 -37.21
CA ARG A 202 20.55 -3.32 -38.12
C ARG A 202 20.88 -3.63 -39.58
N ASN A 203 22.16 -3.63 -39.95
CA ASN A 203 22.59 -3.97 -41.31
C ASN A 203 22.35 -5.45 -41.63
N LEU A 204 22.66 -6.36 -40.72
CA LEU A 204 22.35 -7.79 -40.88
C LEU A 204 20.85 -8.03 -41.04
N ILE A 205 20.03 -7.36 -40.22
CA ILE A 205 18.56 -7.43 -40.28
C ILE A 205 18.06 -6.96 -41.64
N ARG A 206 18.55 -5.83 -42.17
CA ARG A 206 18.16 -5.33 -43.49
C ARG A 206 18.54 -6.27 -44.63
N GLN A 207 19.71 -6.88 -44.55
CA GLN A 207 20.16 -7.86 -45.54
C GLN A 207 19.31 -9.13 -45.51
N SER A 208 18.90 -9.56 -44.32
CA SER A 208 18.12 -10.79 -44.13
C SER A 208 16.61 -10.58 -44.36
N MET A 209 16.10 -9.37 -44.12
CA MET A 209 14.69 -8.99 -44.23
C MET A 209 14.55 -7.64 -44.96
N PRO A 210 14.71 -7.62 -46.30
CA PRO A 210 14.73 -6.40 -47.11
C PRO A 210 13.31 -5.86 -47.39
N PHE A 211 12.49 -5.76 -46.36
CA PHE A 211 11.12 -5.24 -46.42
C PHE A 211 11.08 -3.81 -45.88
N PRO A 212 10.30 -2.89 -46.48
CA PRO A 212 10.13 -1.52 -45.97
C PRO A 212 9.68 -1.46 -44.50
N GLU A 213 8.88 -2.43 -44.06
CA GLU A 213 8.38 -2.58 -42.69
C GLU A 213 9.53 -2.77 -41.69
N THR A 214 10.59 -3.49 -42.07
CA THR A 214 11.78 -3.70 -41.23
C THR A 214 12.47 -2.38 -40.92
N ASP A 215 12.59 -1.50 -41.91
CA ASP A 215 13.20 -0.19 -41.72
C ASP A 215 12.34 0.75 -40.86
N ILE A 216 11.01 0.67 -40.99
CA ILE A 216 10.08 1.39 -40.12
C ILE A 216 10.25 0.92 -38.67
N TRP A 217 10.31 -0.40 -38.44
CA TRP A 217 10.49 -0.97 -37.11
C TRP A 217 11.82 -0.58 -36.48
N LEU A 218 12.93 -0.64 -37.23
CA LEU A 218 14.27 -0.26 -36.74
C LEU A 218 14.41 1.22 -36.38
N LYS A 219 13.64 2.12 -37.01
CA LYS A 219 13.62 3.55 -36.67
C LYS A 219 13.01 3.83 -35.29
N TYR A 220 12.14 2.95 -34.79
CA TYR A 220 11.56 3.08 -33.45
C TYR A 220 12.53 2.71 -32.32
N TYR A 221 13.61 1.99 -32.62
CA TYR A 221 14.66 1.70 -31.67
C TYR A 221 15.70 2.81 -31.66
N THR A 222 16.03 3.31 -30.47
CA THR A 222 17.17 4.21 -30.27
C THR A 222 18.48 3.50 -30.57
N LEU A 223 19.52 4.26 -30.93
CA LEU A 223 20.87 3.72 -31.07
C LEU A 223 21.53 3.61 -29.68
N PRO A 224 22.44 2.64 -29.48
CA PRO A 224 23.17 2.52 -28.23
C PRO A 224 23.99 3.80 -27.96
N ASN A 225 24.06 4.22 -26.69
CA ASN A 225 24.83 5.39 -26.27
C ASN A 225 25.85 5.08 -25.17
N GLN A 226 26.02 3.80 -24.83
CA GLN A 226 27.08 3.30 -23.97
C GLN A 226 28.18 2.63 -24.81
N PRO A 227 29.40 2.52 -24.28
CA PRO A 227 30.48 1.79 -24.94
C PRO A 227 30.08 0.35 -25.28
N HIS A 228 30.40 -0.10 -26.49
CA HIS A 228 30.15 -1.45 -26.98
C HIS A 228 31.16 -1.83 -28.06
N VAL A 229 31.25 -3.12 -28.36
CA VAL A 229 32.08 -3.63 -29.46
C VAL A 229 31.32 -3.47 -30.78
N ASP A 230 32.01 -3.07 -31.85
CA ASP A 230 31.38 -2.77 -33.15
C ASP A 230 30.62 -3.95 -33.77
N THR A 231 31.03 -5.19 -33.46
CA THR A 231 30.40 -6.43 -33.95
C THR A 231 29.29 -6.96 -33.05
N ALA A 232 29.00 -6.29 -31.92
CA ALA A 232 27.93 -6.72 -31.01
C ALA A 232 26.57 -6.62 -31.71
N LEU A 233 25.67 -7.57 -31.43
CA LEU A 233 24.32 -7.52 -32.00
C LEU A 233 23.43 -6.50 -31.30
N VAL A 234 23.55 -6.43 -29.98
CA VAL A 234 22.84 -5.47 -29.13
C VAL A 234 23.84 -4.75 -28.25
N ALA A 235 23.52 -3.52 -27.90
CA ALA A 235 24.32 -2.70 -27.00
C ALA A 235 23.43 -1.81 -26.14
N ARG A 236 23.99 -1.34 -25.03
CA ARG A 236 23.23 -0.60 -24.03
C ARG A 236 22.92 0.82 -24.47
N TRP A 237 21.68 1.20 -24.30
CA TRP A 237 21.20 2.57 -24.30
C TRP A 237 20.74 2.94 -22.88
N VAL A 238 21.15 4.12 -22.42
CA VAL A 238 20.73 4.70 -21.15
C VAL A 238 20.12 6.06 -21.41
N GLY A 239 18.88 6.28 -20.98
CA GLY A 239 18.20 7.56 -21.14
C GLY A 239 17.31 7.91 -19.96
N PRO A 240 16.83 9.16 -19.89
CA PRO A 240 15.86 9.56 -18.88
C PRO A 240 14.50 8.92 -19.18
N GLY A 241 13.88 8.34 -18.15
CA GLY A 241 12.49 7.91 -18.14
C GLY A 241 11.73 8.63 -17.05
N ILE A 242 10.43 8.79 -17.25
CA ILE A 242 9.53 9.31 -16.23
C ILE A 242 8.80 8.12 -15.58
N SER A 243 8.74 8.13 -14.25
CA SER A 243 7.90 7.24 -13.46
C SER A 243 6.98 8.10 -12.59
N ASN A 244 5.69 8.07 -12.89
CA ASN A 244 4.68 8.76 -12.09
C ASN A 244 3.82 7.72 -11.38
N GLN A 245 3.60 7.88 -10.09
CA GLN A 245 2.72 7.04 -9.31
C GLN A 245 1.68 7.92 -8.61
N ASP A 246 0.42 7.56 -8.74
CA ASP A 246 -0.70 8.19 -8.05
C ASP A 246 -1.48 7.10 -7.33
N ASP A 247 -1.73 7.25 -6.04
CA ASP A 247 -2.52 6.31 -5.24
C ASP A 247 -3.52 7.10 -4.40
N ASP A 248 -4.77 6.67 -4.41
CA ASP A 248 -5.88 7.30 -3.70
C ASP A 248 -6.54 6.22 -2.84
N HIS A 249 -6.76 6.52 -1.57
CA HIS A 249 -7.40 5.62 -0.61
C HIS A 249 -8.51 6.36 0.13
N VAL A 250 -9.65 5.68 0.27
CA VAL A 250 -10.82 6.17 0.99
C VAL A 250 -11.25 5.10 1.97
N ASP A 251 -11.48 5.50 3.22
CA ASP A 251 -12.05 4.67 4.26
C ASP A 251 -13.25 5.41 4.87
N ALA A 252 -14.40 4.75 4.96
CA ALA A 252 -15.61 5.33 5.49
C ALA A 252 -16.33 4.33 6.40
N LYS A 253 -16.92 4.82 7.48
CA LYS A 253 -17.69 4.01 8.42
C LYS A 253 -18.93 4.77 8.85
N ALA A 254 -20.04 4.05 8.94
CA ALA A 254 -21.27 4.52 9.57
C ALA A 254 -21.68 3.54 10.65
N ASP A 255 -21.97 4.05 11.85
CA ASP A 255 -22.45 3.27 12.99
C ASP A 255 -23.85 3.76 13.38
N TYR A 256 -24.78 2.83 13.58
CA TYR A 256 -26.15 3.13 13.96
C TYR A 256 -26.61 2.25 15.11
N LEU A 257 -26.90 2.88 16.25
CA LEU A 257 -27.42 2.23 17.44
C LEU A 257 -28.92 1.98 17.26
N VAL A 258 -29.28 0.73 17.00
CA VAL A 258 -30.66 0.31 16.73
C VAL A 258 -30.95 -1.03 17.40
N GLY A 259 -32.16 -1.20 17.94
CA GLY A 259 -32.60 -2.49 18.47
C GLY A 259 -31.77 -3.02 19.65
N GLY A 260 -31.08 -2.16 20.39
CA GLY A 260 -30.16 -2.55 21.47
C GLY A 260 -28.82 -3.13 21.00
N GLY A 261 -28.52 -3.01 19.70
CA GLY A 261 -27.23 -3.34 19.10
C GLY A 261 -26.62 -2.17 18.34
N ASN A 262 -25.45 -2.40 17.75
CA ASN A 262 -24.78 -1.48 16.85
C ASN A 262 -24.74 -2.09 15.43
N LEU A 263 -25.33 -1.39 14.47
CA LEU A 263 -25.18 -1.66 13.05
C LEU A 263 -24.02 -0.83 12.51
N SER A 264 -22.93 -1.49 12.13
CA SER A 264 -21.76 -0.87 11.52
C SER A 264 -21.70 -1.21 10.04
N VAL A 265 -21.50 -0.19 9.21
CA VAL A 265 -21.21 -0.33 7.77
C VAL A 265 -19.87 0.33 7.51
N THR A 266 -18.89 -0.47 7.09
CA THR A 266 -17.58 0.00 6.66
C THR A 266 -17.47 -0.12 5.15
N PHE A 267 -16.93 0.93 4.52
CA PHE A 267 -16.52 0.94 3.13
C PHE A 267 -15.04 1.33 3.04
N ALA A 268 -14.30 0.69 2.14
CA ALA A 268 -13.07 1.30 1.67
C ALA A 268 -12.84 1.05 0.19
N GLY A 269 -12.06 1.94 -0.39
CA GLY A 269 -11.64 1.85 -1.78
C GLY A 269 -10.24 2.38 -1.98
N GLY A 270 -9.59 1.88 -3.03
CA GLY A 270 -8.30 2.38 -3.45
C GLY A 270 -8.16 2.38 -4.97
N HIS A 271 -7.44 3.36 -5.51
CA HIS A 271 -7.25 3.52 -6.95
C HIS A 271 -5.79 3.86 -7.32
N PRO A 272 -4.84 2.93 -7.14
CA PRO A 272 -3.45 3.15 -7.55
C PRO A 272 -3.31 3.15 -9.08
N SER A 273 -2.41 4.01 -9.56
CA SER A 273 -1.96 4.09 -10.94
C SER A 273 -0.46 4.39 -11.01
N GLN A 274 0.20 3.80 -12.00
CA GLN A 274 1.58 4.05 -12.31
C GLN A 274 1.77 4.20 -13.82
N LEU A 275 2.36 5.32 -14.21
CA LEU A 275 2.95 5.52 -15.52
C LEU A 275 4.43 5.11 -15.43
N GLN A 276 4.81 4.12 -16.21
CA GLN A 276 6.21 3.74 -16.39
C GLN A 276 6.61 4.01 -17.84
N ALA A 277 7.61 4.87 -18.03
CA ALA A 277 8.20 5.05 -19.35
C ALA A 277 8.72 3.72 -19.90
N ALA A 278 8.35 3.40 -21.13
CA ALA A 278 8.81 2.21 -21.82
C ALA A 278 10.07 2.49 -22.64
N GLN A 279 10.72 1.40 -23.06
CA GLN A 279 11.92 1.45 -23.92
C GLN A 279 11.63 2.16 -25.26
N MET A 280 10.41 2.01 -25.77
CA MET A 280 9.91 2.75 -26.92
C MET A 280 9.21 4.02 -26.43
N PRO A 281 9.71 5.23 -26.77
CA PRO A 281 9.09 6.49 -26.35
C PRO A 281 7.62 6.62 -26.75
N LEU A 282 7.20 5.90 -27.80
CA LEU A 282 5.85 5.90 -28.34
C LEU A 282 4.89 4.94 -27.65
N ASN A 283 5.36 4.11 -26.71
CA ASN A 283 4.49 3.14 -26.03
C ASN A 283 4.67 3.17 -24.51
N PRO A 284 4.44 4.31 -23.84
CA PRO A 284 4.46 4.35 -22.38
C PRO A 284 3.44 3.36 -21.80
N ARG A 285 3.78 2.69 -20.71
CA ARG A 285 2.89 1.73 -20.05
C ARG A 285 2.21 2.40 -18.87
N ILE A 286 0.89 2.27 -18.82
CA ILE A 286 0.06 2.70 -17.70
C ILE A 286 -0.48 1.44 -17.04
N PHE A 287 -0.23 1.32 -15.74
CA PHE A 287 -0.81 0.30 -14.89
C PHE A 287 -1.78 0.99 -13.95
N SER A 288 -3.01 0.48 -13.84
CA SER A 288 -4.00 0.99 -12.89
C SER A 288 -4.80 -0.16 -12.31
N SER A 289 -5.25 0.01 -11.07
CA SER A 289 -6.13 -0.93 -10.39
C SER A 289 -7.17 -0.15 -9.60
N THR A 290 -8.32 -0.77 -9.40
CA THR A 290 -9.38 -0.26 -8.54
C THR A 290 -9.78 -1.38 -7.58
N MET A 291 -10.00 -1.02 -6.33
CA MET A 291 -10.57 -1.92 -5.34
C MET A 291 -11.67 -1.20 -4.58
N LEU A 292 -12.75 -1.91 -4.30
CA LEU A 292 -13.85 -1.46 -3.48
C LEU A 292 -14.25 -2.62 -2.57
N ARG A 293 -14.46 -2.33 -1.29
CA ARG A 293 -14.94 -3.30 -0.30
C ARG A 293 -16.00 -2.65 0.58
N GLY A 294 -17.07 -3.38 0.81
CA GLY A 294 -18.06 -3.09 1.83
C GLY A 294 -18.08 -4.21 2.88
N THR A 295 -18.32 -3.87 4.13
CA THR A 295 -18.59 -4.84 5.20
C THR A 295 -19.72 -4.27 6.05
N THR A 296 -20.67 -5.12 6.42
CA THR A 296 -21.78 -4.76 7.28
C THR A 296 -21.83 -5.76 8.43
N ALA A 297 -21.89 -5.25 9.65
CA ALA A 297 -21.96 -6.05 10.86
C ALA A 297 -23.05 -5.49 11.78
N TYR A 298 -23.80 -6.37 12.41
CA TYR A 298 -24.75 -6.01 13.46
C TYR A 298 -24.38 -6.75 14.72
N VAL A 299 -23.96 -6.02 15.76
CA VAL A 299 -23.49 -6.58 17.02
C VAL A 299 -24.50 -6.26 18.11
N ILE A 300 -25.07 -7.30 18.71
CA ILE A 300 -25.94 -7.17 19.88
C ILE A 300 -25.07 -7.35 21.12
N GLY A 301 -24.70 -6.24 21.76
CA GLY A 301 -23.88 -6.25 22.97
C GLY A 301 -24.51 -5.38 24.05
N ARG A 302 -24.86 -5.99 25.19
CA ARG A 302 -25.23 -5.25 26.42
C ARG A 302 -23.97 -4.69 27.08
N GLY A 303 -23.27 -3.78 26.41
CA GLY A 303 -22.09 -3.12 26.95
C GLY A 303 -22.23 -1.61 26.80
N ARG A 304 -22.52 -0.90 27.89
CA ARG A 304 -22.43 0.57 27.91
C ARG A 304 -20.96 0.94 27.70
N TRP A 305 -20.65 1.63 26.60
CA TRP A 305 -19.38 2.33 26.45
C TRP A 305 -19.29 3.37 27.58
N THR A 306 -18.53 3.08 28.63
CA THR A 306 -18.14 4.10 29.58
C THR A 306 -16.93 4.82 28.98
N SER A 307 -17.12 6.04 28.51
CA SER A 307 -16.01 6.94 28.20
C SER A 307 -15.20 7.15 29.48
N SER A 308 -14.01 6.56 29.60
CA SER A 308 -13.07 6.97 30.65
C SER A 308 -12.34 8.22 30.18
N SER A 309 -12.99 9.38 30.29
CA SER A 309 -12.27 10.64 30.43
C SER A 309 -11.74 10.70 31.86
N GLY A 310 -10.49 10.30 32.07
CA GLY A 310 -9.80 10.40 33.35
C GLY A 310 -8.79 11.55 33.32
N ALA A 311 -9.16 12.62 34.04
CA ALA A 311 -8.37 13.70 34.67
C ALA A 311 -7.03 14.13 34.06
#